data_AF-A0A4R8PUJ3-F1
#
_entry.id   AF-A0A4R8PUJ3-F1
#
_cell.length_a   1.000
_cell.length_b   1.000
_cell.length_c   1.000
_cell.angle_alpha   90.00
_cell.angle_beta   90.00
_cell.angle_gamma   90.00
#
_symmetry.space_group_name_H-M   'P 1'
#
loop_
_entity.id
_entity.type
_entity.pdbx_description
1 polymer ?
#
loop_
_entity_poly.entity_id
_entity_poly.type
_entity_poly.pdbx_seq_one_letter_code
_entity_poly.pdbx_strand_id
1 'polypeptide(L)'
;MRLAATLLVLAGLAVAAPVTDKRTNIGYIQLSNSDFVKPENNKRTQIGNIQLSDSDFVKPENNKRTQIGNIQLSNSDFVKPENNKRTQIGNIQLSNSDFVKPENNKRTNIGNLQLANTNFVEPKPST
;
A
#
# COMPACT_ATOMS: atom_id res chain seq x y z
N MET A 1 -14.89 -17.10 -11.84
CA MET A 1 -14.27 -17.39 -10.52
C MET A 1 -14.07 -16.08 -9.76
N ARG A 2 -14.63 -15.95 -8.57
CA ARG A 2 -14.35 -14.86 -7.63
C ARG A 2 -13.46 -15.45 -6.54
N LEU A 3 -12.15 -15.16 -6.58
CA LEU A 3 -11.27 -15.44 -5.45
C LEU A 3 -11.65 -14.46 -4.33
N ALA A 4 -12.25 -15.00 -3.27
CA ALA A 4 -12.73 -14.26 -2.11
C ALA A 4 -11.73 -14.41 -0.97
N ALA A 5 -11.32 -13.26 -0.41
CA ALA A 5 -10.71 -13.05 0.89
C ALA A 5 -9.74 -14.13 1.39
N THR A 6 -8.49 -14.08 0.92
CA THR A 6 -7.37 -14.71 1.61
C THR A 6 -6.90 -13.76 2.72
N LEU A 7 -7.01 -14.18 3.99
CA LEU A 7 -6.23 -13.60 5.09
C LEU A 7 -4.80 -14.10 4.88
N LEU A 8 -3.88 -13.21 4.57
CA LEU A 8 -2.49 -13.55 4.26
C LEU A 8 -1.63 -13.11 5.46
N VAL A 9 -1.43 -14.02 6.41
CA VAL A 9 -0.47 -13.85 7.51
C VAL A 9 0.76 -14.68 7.14
N LEU A 10 1.83 -14.02 6.72
CA LEU A 10 3.11 -14.70 6.47
C LEU A 10 4.23 -13.95 7.19
N ALA A 11 4.77 -14.58 8.24
CA ALA A 11 6.08 -14.23 8.72
C ALA A 11 7.12 -14.76 7.70
N GLY A 12 7.94 -13.89 7.12
CA GLY A 12 9.15 -14.28 6.40
C GLY A 12 9.03 -14.67 4.92
N LEU A 13 7.92 -14.40 4.22
CA LEU A 13 7.79 -14.78 2.80
C LEU A 13 7.14 -13.67 1.95
N ALA A 14 7.91 -13.11 1.00
CA ALA A 14 7.41 -12.21 -0.03
C ALA A 14 6.44 -12.96 -0.95
N VAL A 15 5.16 -12.60 -0.95
CA VAL A 15 4.14 -13.22 -1.80
C VAL A 15 3.92 -12.42 -3.07
N ALA A 16 4.37 -12.96 -4.21
CA ALA A 16 3.98 -12.49 -5.53
C ALA A 16 2.68 -13.21 -5.98
N ALA A 17 1.54 -12.53 -5.96
CA ALA A 17 0.32 -13.04 -6.58
C ALA A 17 0.43 -12.97 -8.13
N PRO A 18 -0.09 -13.94 -8.90
CA PRO A 18 0.06 -13.94 -10.35
C PRO A 18 -0.57 -12.69 -11.03
N VAL A 19 0.18 -12.15 -12.00
CA VAL A 19 0.03 -10.85 -12.69
C VAL A 19 -1.20 -10.76 -13.63
N THR A 20 -1.94 -11.85 -13.82
CA THR A 20 -2.98 -11.93 -14.86
C THR A 20 -4.40 -11.62 -14.39
N ASP A 21 -4.60 -11.44 -13.09
CA ASP A 21 -5.95 -11.29 -12.56
C ASP A 21 -6.47 -9.84 -12.73
N LYS A 22 -7.69 -9.68 -13.27
CA LYS A 22 -8.26 -8.33 -13.49
C LYS A 22 -8.49 -7.60 -12.17
N ARG A 23 -8.51 -8.30 -11.04
CA ARG A 23 -8.78 -7.75 -9.73
C ARG A 23 -8.04 -8.52 -8.64
N THR A 24 -7.28 -7.81 -7.81
CA THR A 24 -6.73 -8.35 -6.55
C THR A 24 -7.52 -7.84 -5.37
N ASN A 25 -7.86 -8.72 -4.42
CA ASN A 25 -8.40 -8.32 -3.11
C ASN A 25 -7.57 -9.00 -2.01
N ILE A 26 -7.00 -8.22 -1.11
CA ILE A 26 -6.31 -8.69 0.10
C ILE A 26 -7.09 -8.19 1.31
N GLY A 27 -7.42 -9.08 2.25
CA GLY A 27 -8.29 -8.76 3.37
C GLY A 27 -7.61 -7.91 4.44
N TYR A 28 -6.46 -8.35 4.92
CA TYR A 28 -5.67 -7.69 5.96
C TYR A 28 -4.22 -8.10 5.79
N ILE A 29 -3.29 -7.20 6.11
CA ILE A 29 -1.85 -7.46 6.07
C ILE A 29 -1.29 -7.09 7.44
N GLN A 30 -0.63 -8.06 8.06
CA GLN A 30 0.15 -7.84 9.26
C GLN A 30 1.49 -8.53 9.12
N LEU A 31 2.57 -7.75 9.16
CA LEU A 31 3.93 -8.24 9.03
C LEU A 31 4.81 -7.61 10.10
N SER A 32 5.82 -8.38 10.49
CA SER A 32 6.87 -7.96 11.37
C SER A 32 8.19 -8.53 10.85
N ASN A 33 9.24 -7.71 10.74
CA ASN A 33 10.53 -8.10 10.18
C ASN A 33 10.45 -8.76 8.78
N SER A 34 9.50 -8.34 7.94
CA SER A 34 9.28 -8.88 6.59
C SER A 34 8.54 -7.90 5.69
N ASP A 35 9.10 -7.62 4.51
CA ASP A 35 8.52 -6.67 3.57
C ASP A 35 7.41 -7.28 2.73
N PHE A 36 6.50 -6.41 2.26
CA PHE A 36 5.48 -6.77 1.29
C PHE A 36 5.65 -6.02 -0.02
N VAL A 37 5.70 -6.78 -1.11
CA VAL A 37 5.68 -6.24 -2.47
C VAL A 37 4.48 -6.80 -3.22
N LYS A 38 3.54 -5.93 -3.62
CA LYS A 38 2.40 -6.35 -4.45
C LYS A 38 2.73 -6.26 -5.94
N PRO A 39 2.37 -7.29 -6.74
CA PRO A 39 2.48 -7.21 -8.20
C PRO A 39 1.60 -6.14 -8.85
N GLU A 40 2.14 -5.58 -9.93
CA GLU A 40 1.62 -4.45 -10.72
C GLU A 40 0.43 -4.80 -11.64
N ASN A 41 -0.10 -3.80 -12.34
CA ASN A 41 -0.92 -3.94 -13.56
C ASN A 41 -2.30 -4.63 -13.40
N ASN A 42 -2.99 -4.39 -12.29
CA ASN A 42 -4.36 -4.87 -12.12
C ASN A 42 -5.38 -3.80 -12.58
N LYS A 43 -6.56 -4.22 -13.10
CA LYS A 43 -7.64 -3.23 -13.34
C LYS A 43 -8.15 -2.65 -12.02
N ARG A 44 -8.19 -3.46 -10.96
CA ARG A 44 -8.58 -3.00 -9.62
C ARG A 44 -7.78 -3.72 -8.53
N THR A 45 -7.24 -2.95 -7.61
CA THR A 45 -6.67 -3.46 -6.36
C THR A 45 -7.51 -3.00 -5.18
N GLN A 46 -7.84 -3.94 -4.29
CA GLN A 46 -8.33 -3.65 -2.95
C GLN A 46 -7.44 -4.33 -1.91
N ILE A 47 -7.00 -3.56 -0.92
CA ILE A 47 -6.29 -4.05 0.26
C ILE A 47 -7.10 -3.52 1.44
N GLY A 48 -7.37 -4.37 2.44
CA GLY A 48 -7.98 -3.89 3.68
C GLY A 48 -6.96 -3.17 4.55
N ASN A 49 -7.02 -3.37 5.85
CA ASN A 49 -6.11 -2.68 6.76
C ASN A 49 -4.70 -3.30 6.70
N ILE A 50 -3.70 -2.46 6.96
CA ILE A 50 -2.29 -2.81 6.93
C ILE A 50 -1.69 -2.40 8.29
N GLN A 51 -0.99 -3.33 8.92
CA GLN A 51 -0.21 -3.08 10.13
C GLN A 51 1.20 -3.65 9.97
N LEU A 52 2.22 -2.81 9.99
CA LEU A 52 3.61 -3.26 9.83
C LEU A 52 4.50 -2.74 10.95
N SER A 53 5.48 -3.56 11.33
CA SER A 53 6.53 -3.21 12.27
C SER A 53 7.88 -3.70 11.76
N ASP A 54 8.88 -2.83 11.66
CA ASP A 54 10.19 -3.19 11.09
C ASP A 54 10.03 -3.89 9.71
N SER A 55 9.14 -3.37 8.85
CA SER A 55 8.69 -4.02 7.61
C SER A 55 8.12 -3.00 6.61
N ASP A 56 8.63 -2.99 5.40
CA ASP A 56 8.24 -2.01 4.40
C ASP A 56 7.09 -2.50 3.52
N PHE A 57 6.33 -1.54 3.01
CA PHE A 57 5.26 -1.79 2.06
C PHE A 57 5.50 -1.09 0.74
N VAL A 58 5.77 -1.89 -0.29
CA VAL A 58 5.81 -1.45 -1.69
C VAL A 58 4.61 -2.04 -2.41
N LYS A 59 3.93 -1.21 -3.18
CA LYS A 59 2.57 -1.54 -3.60
C LYS A 59 2.33 -1.25 -5.07
N PRO A 60 1.16 -1.64 -5.61
CA PRO A 60 1.04 -1.85 -7.03
C PRO A 60 0.95 -0.52 -7.78
N GLU A 61 1.64 -0.47 -8.89
CA GLU A 61 1.60 0.62 -9.85
C GLU A 61 0.60 0.35 -10.97
N ASN A 62 0.25 1.38 -11.73
CA ASN A 62 -0.42 1.27 -13.03
C ASN A 62 -1.83 0.64 -13.00
N ASN A 63 -2.57 0.79 -11.90
CA ASN A 63 -3.95 0.31 -11.77
C ASN A 63 -4.97 1.36 -12.20
N LYS A 64 -6.13 0.92 -12.70
CA LYS A 64 -7.26 1.87 -12.90
C LYS A 64 -7.83 2.35 -11.58
N ARG A 65 -7.87 1.50 -10.56
CA ARG A 65 -8.36 1.86 -9.22
C ARG A 65 -7.62 1.09 -8.13
N THR A 66 -7.15 1.82 -7.13
CA THR A 66 -6.54 1.29 -5.92
C THR A 66 -7.32 1.76 -4.70
N GLN A 67 -7.69 0.83 -3.83
CA GLN A 67 -8.27 1.12 -2.52
C GLN A 67 -7.46 0.41 -1.45
N ILE A 68 -7.07 1.13 -0.42
CA ILE A 68 -6.39 0.60 0.77
C ILE A 68 -7.19 1.04 1.98
N GLY A 69 -7.33 0.16 2.97
CA GLY A 69 -7.93 0.47 4.27
C GLY A 69 -7.04 1.40 5.10
N ASN A 70 -7.17 1.27 6.42
CA ASN A 70 -6.33 2.00 7.36
C ASN A 70 -4.93 1.39 7.42
N ILE A 71 -3.95 2.24 7.69
CA ILE A 71 -2.53 1.90 7.67
C ILE A 71 -1.90 2.33 8.98
N GLN A 72 -1.20 1.41 9.64
CA GLN A 72 -0.45 1.64 10.85
C GLN A 72 0.96 1.10 10.68
N LEU A 73 1.98 1.96 10.81
CA LEU A 73 3.37 1.60 10.58
C LEU A 73 4.25 2.08 11.73
N SER A 74 5.19 1.23 12.11
CA SER A 74 6.21 1.51 13.13
C SER A 74 7.57 1.05 12.63
N ASN A 75 8.55 1.95 12.56
CA ASN A 75 9.86 1.65 11.96
C ASN A 75 9.71 1.01 10.55
N SER A 76 8.84 1.55 9.71
CA SER A 76 8.37 0.87 8.50
C SER A 76 7.91 1.87 7.45
N ASP A 77 8.48 1.80 6.26
CA ASP A 77 8.23 2.78 5.22
C ASP A 77 7.05 2.37 4.33
N PHE A 78 6.37 3.40 3.83
CA PHE A 78 5.24 3.21 2.92
C PHE A 78 5.36 4.03 1.66
N VAL A 79 5.49 3.30 0.56
CA VAL A 79 5.47 3.89 -0.77
C VAL A 79 4.03 3.92 -1.29
N LYS A 80 3.50 5.11 -1.59
CA LYS A 80 2.15 5.25 -2.16
C LYS A 80 2.08 4.75 -3.62
N PRO A 81 0.89 4.45 -4.20
CA PRO A 81 0.83 3.69 -5.43
C PRO A 81 0.84 4.70 -6.56
N GLU A 82 1.66 4.49 -7.56
CA GLU A 82 1.86 5.50 -8.60
C GLU A 82 1.06 5.16 -9.87
N ASN A 83 0.91 6.17 -10.73
CA ASN A 83 0.36 6.01 -12.08
C ASN A 83 -1.06 5.41 -12.11
N ASN A 84 -1.83 5.57 -11.03
CA ASN A 84 -3.21 5.13 -10.98
C ASN A 84 -4.18 6.21 -11.44
N LYS A 85 -5.29 5.79 -12.07
CA LYS A 85 -6.38 6.75 -12.35
C LYS A 85 -7.08 7.21 -11.08
N ARG A 86 -7.20 6.36 -10.07
CA ARG A 86 -7.79 6.71 -8.78
C ARG A 86 -7.19 5.90 -7.63
N THR A 87 -6.77 6.61 -6.60
CA THR A 87 -6.26 6.06 -5.35
C THR A 87 -7.11 6.54 -4.18
N GLN A 88 -7.57 5.61 -3.34
CA GLN A 88 -8.19 5.91 -2.04
C GLN A 88 -7.46 5.15 -0.95
N ILE A 89 -7.08 5.85 0.11
CA ILE A 89 -6.43 5.29 1.28
C ILE A 89 -7.19 5.79 2.51
N GLY A 90 -7.41 4.89 3.48
CA GLY A 90 -8.02 5.24 4.76
C GLY A 90 -7.12 6.14 5.60
N ASN A 91 -7.27 6.04 6.92
CA ASN A 91 -6.41 6.75 7.85
C ASN A 91 -5.03 6.12 7.87
N ILE A 92 -4.01 6.95 8.05
CA ILE A 92 -2.61 6.55 8.10
C ILE A 92 -2.02 7.04 9.42
N GLN A 93 -1.42 6.13 10.17
CA GLN A 93 -0.67 6.43 11.40
C GLN A 93 0.75 5.89 11.25
N LEU A 94 1.73 6.76 11.41
CA LEU A 94 3.15 6.44 11.22
C LEU A 94 3.94 6.82 12.46
N SER A 95 4.82 5.92 12.89
CA SER A 95 5.79 6.17 13.96
C SER A 95 7.19 5.74 13.51
N ASN A 96 8.19 6.63 13.61
CA ASN A 96 9.57 6.36 13.17
C ASN A 96 9.63 5.78 11.73
N SER A 97 8.78 6.28 10.84
CA SER A 97 8.48 5.67 9.54
C SER A 97 8.38 6.75 8.50
N ASP A 98 8.89 6.56 7.30
CA ASP A 98 8.83 7.56 6.25
C ASP A 98 7.60 7.38 5.36
N PHE A 99 7.08 8.54 4.94
CA PHE A 99 5.92 8.62 4.10
C PHE A 99 6.25 9.27 2.76
N VAL A 100 6.14 8.50 1.68
CA VAL A 100 6.34 9.00 0.31
C VAL A 100 4.99 9.25 -0.35
N LYS A 101 4.74 10.51 -0.73
CA LYS A 101 3.52 10.91 -1.45
C LYS A 101 3.59 10.38 -2.91
N PRO A 102 2.47 9.95 -3.50
CA PRO A 102 2.48 9.38 -4.83
C PRO A 102 2.69 10.46 -5.88
N GLU A 103 3.45 10.12 -6.92
CA GLU A 103 3.47 10.86 -8.16
C GLU A 103 2.40 10.35 -9.15
N ASN A 104 2.01 11.23 -10.09
CA ASN A 104 1.30 10.86 -11.32
C ASN A 104 -0.08 10.18 -11.19
N ASN A 105 -0.68 10.18 -9.99
CA ASN A 105 -2.07 9.77 -9.81
C ASN A 105 -3.04 10.86 -10.24
N LYS A 106 -4.01 10.54 -11.10
CA LYS A 106 -5.02 11.53 -11.54
C LYS A 106 -5.93 12.01 -10.41
N ARG A 107 -6.22 11.14 -9.43
CA ARG A 107 -7.01 11.46 -8.23
C ARG A 107 -6.52 10.64 -7.05
N THR A 108 -6.14 11.34 -5.97
CA THR A 108 -5.74 10.72 -4.70
C THR A 108 -6.59 11.28 -3.57
N ASN A 109 -7.15 10.39 -2.76
CA ASN A 109 -7.79 10.74 -1.49
C ASN A 109 -7.17 9.91 -0.38
N ILE A 110 -6.79 10.58 0.70
CA ILE A 110 -6.22 10.00 1.91
C ILE A 110 -7.09 10.53 3.05
N GLY A 111 -7.42 9.66 4.01
CA GLY A 111 -8.07 10.08 5.25
C GLY A 111 -7.13 10.90 6.13
N ASN A 112 -7.28 10.74 7.45
CA ASN A 112 -6.40 11.41 8.40
C ASN A 112 -4.97 10.85 8.30
N LEU A 113 -3.98 11.74 8.29
CA LEU A 113 -2.57 11.38 8.36
C LEU A 113 -2.02 11.84 9.71
N GLN A 114 -1.54 10.88 10.51
CA GLN A 114 -0.89 11.12 11.79
C GLN A 114 0.57 10.67 11.71
N LEU A 115 1.46 11.55 12.12
CA LEU A 115 2.90 11.47 11.96
C LEU A 115 3.55 11.66 13.32
N ALA A 116 4.36 10.71 13.77
CA ALA A 116 5.15 10.79 14.99
C ALA A 116 6.59 10.37 14.73
N ASN A 117 7.55 11.29 14.91
CA ASN A 117 8.98 11.05 14.63
C ASN A 117 9.24 10.53 13.21
N THR A 118 8.53 11.08 12.23
CA THR A 118 8.51 10.59 10.84
C THR A 118 8.92 11.69 9.88
N ASN A 119 9.62 11.36 8.78
CA ASN A 119 9.81 12.32 7.70
C ASN A 119 8.71 12.19 6.66
N PHE A 120 8.13 13.33 6.28
CA PHE A 120 7.26 13.42 5.11
C PHE A 120 8.12 13.80 3.91
N VAL A 121 8.26 12.90 2.94
CA VAL A 121 9.02 13.17 1.73
C VAL A 121 8.04 13.51 0.61
N GLU A 122 8.07 14.77 0.18
CA GLU A 122 7.37 15.16 -1.03
C GLU A 122 8.21 14.78 -2.26
N PRO A 123 7.65 14.09 -3.25
CA PRO A 123 8.32 13.82 -4.51
C PRO A 123 8.78 15.11 -5.19
N LYS A 124 9.95 15.09 -5.83
CA LYS A 124 10.40 16.22 -6.66
C LYS A 124 9.43 16.36 -7.84
N PRO A 125 8.92 17.57 -8.13
CA PRO A 125 8.11 17.77 -9.33
C PRO A 125 8.95 17.38 -10.57
N SER A 126 8.39 16.48 -11.39
CA SER A 126 8.95 16.16 -12.70
C SER A 126 9.04 17.46 -13.52
N THR A 127 10.25 17.79 -13.99
CA THR A 127 10.58 18.99 -14.78
C THR A 127 10.28 18.77 -16.26
#